data_AF-A0A0B6YJN1-F1
#
_entry.id   AF-A0A0B6YJN1-F1
#
_cell.length_a   1.000
_cell.length_b   1.000
_cell.length_c   1.000
_cell.angle_alpha   90.00
_cell.angle_beta   90.00
_cell.angle_gamma   90.00
#
_symmetry.space_group_name_H-M   'P 1'
#
loop_
_entity.id
_entity.type
_entity.pdbx_description
1 polymer ?
#
loop_
_entity_poly.entity_id
_entity_poly.type
_entity_poly.pdbx_seq_one_letter_code
_entity_poly.pdbx_strand_id
1 'polypeptide(L)'
;FFQRAFADFRSKFVKEELEFKVVLCDGPKDIEDYIEITQLTTDVGGELEFDASEWTEHRSAVEKFSKNITQISTSLSTVVKKMEERELPNDAAGTEAVLRVCMAERKELLEDIDSASAHGRTLLTCIKGEQAGKILTKLCHILELERLLVQLDESRTGFGEFWHRHEAKLKQCMIVRQFEDEFKLTQFSLERRIENLESVMEDLGNSVTQVEILIKDFDLLEEESQKDLVQVERMRSRGQQLMMEEHYAVDSIRPKCVELQRICEQYKELLRKRREVLAKSHDLHDRLERGNKWCGCGVDLLASQTIDRQQTSQGA
;
A
#
# COMPACT_ATOMS: atom_id res chain seq x y z
N PHE A 1 -11.92 -20.90 -18.29
CA PHE A 1 -13.04 -21.79 -17.89
C PHE A 1 -14.43 -21.14 -18.01
N PHE A 2 -14.58 -19.81 -17.97
CA PHE A 2 -15.91 -19.15 -18.05
C PHE A 2 -16.51 -18.96 -19.46
N GLN A 3 -15.72 -19.05 -20.54
CA GLN A 3 -16.24 -18.82 -21.91
C GLN A 3 -16.89 -20.06 -22.56
N ARG A 4 -16.72 -21.25 -21.99
CA ARG A 4 -17.22 -22.52 -22.60
C ARG A 4 -18.57 -22.99 -22.03
N ALA A 5 -19.00 -22.47 -20.89
CA ALA A 5 -20.28 -22.85 -20.26
C ALA A 5 -21.51 -22.15 -20.88
N PHE A 6 -21.35 -20.94 -21.44
CA PHE A 6 -22.48 -20.19 -22.03
C PHE A 6 -22.78 -20.57 -23.49
N ALA A 7 -21.80 -21.09 -24.23
CA ALA A 7 -22.03 -21.63 -25.58
C ALA A 7 -22.82 -22.96 -25.55
N ASP A 8 -22.60 -23.80 -24.54
CA ASP A 8 -23.24 -25.11 -24.42
C ASP A 8 -24.65 -25.08 -23.81
N PHE A 9 -25.06 -23.98 -23.16
CA PHE A 9 -26.42 -23.83 -22.61
C PHE A 9 -27.43 -23.30 -23.65
N ARG A 10 -26.97 -22.57 -24.68
CA ARG A 10 -27.85 -22.03 -25.74
C ARG A 10 -28.21 -23.03 -26.85
N SER A 11 -27.53 -24.17 -26.95
CA SER A 11 -27.69 -25.12 -28.04
C SER A 11 -28.56 -26.34 -27.71
N LYS A 12 -28.86 -26.59 -26.42
CA LYS A 12 -29.53 -27.84 -25.99
C LYS A 12 -31.06 -27.78 -25.87
N PHE A 13 -31.69 -26.60 -26.02
CA PHE A 13 -33.15 -26.44 -25.84
C PHE A 13 -33.91 -26.01 -27.09
N VAL A 14 -33.27 -25.88 -28.26
CA VAL A 14 -33.97 -25.56 -29.51
C VAL A 14 -33.78 -26.72 -30.48
N LYS A 15 -34.46 -27.82 -30.18
CA LYS A 15 -34.68 -28.93 -31.12
C LYS A 15 -36.14 -29.36 -31.08
N GLU A 16 -37.03 -28.37 -31.06
CA GLU A 16 -38.34 -28.55 -31.67
C GLU A 16 -38.19 -28.10 -33.12
N GLU A 17 -38.51 -28.98 -34.06
CA GLU A 17 -38.68 -28.61 -35.46
C GLU A 17 -39.77 -27.55 -35.52
N LEU A 18 -39.38 -26.28 -35.55
CA LEU A 18 -40.31 -25.17 -35.72
C LEU A 18 -40.90 -25.30 -37.13
N GLU A 19 -42.06 -25.93 -37.23
CA GLU A 19 -42.86 -25.95 -38.45
C GLU A 19 -43.47 -24.56 -38.65
N PHE A 20 -42.80 -23.73 -39.45
CA PHE A 20 -43.32 -22.42 -39.82
C PHE A 20 -44.33 -22.60 -40.96
N LYS A 21 -45.57 -22.16 -40.72
CA LYS A 21 -46.58 -22.06 -41.77
C LYS A 21 -46.18 -20.91 -42.72
N VAL A 22 -45.70 -21.25 -43.91
CA VAL A 22 -45.43 -20.27 -44.96
C VAL A 22 -46.74 -19.97 -45.69
N VAL A 23 -47.14 -18.71 -45.71
CA VAL A 23 -48.28 -18.22 -46.49
C VAL A 23 -47.75 -17.35 -47.62
N LEU A 24 -48.16 -17.65 -48.85
CA LEU A 24 -47.93 -16.79 -50.00
C LEU A 24 -49.06 -15.76 -50.07
N CYS A 25 -48.68 -14.49 -50.13
CA CYS A 25 -49.59 -13.36 -50.34
C CYS A 25 -49.37 -12.87 -51.78
N ASP A 26 -50.44 -12.77 -52.57
CA ASP A 26 -50.37 -12.34 -53.97
C ASP A 26 -50.44 -10.81 -54.11
N GLY A 27 -50.83 -10.10 -53.05
CA GLY A 27 -50.75 -8.65 -52.97
C GLY A 27 -50.78 -8.10 -51.54
N PRO A 28 -50.63 -6.77 -51.38
CA PRO A 28 -50.57 -6.09 -50.07
C PRO A 28 -51.79 -6.37 -49.17
N LYS A 29 -52.98 -6.52 -49.77
CA LYS A 29 -54.23 -6.79 -49.05
C LYS A 29 -54.25 -8.16 -48.38
N ASP A 30 -53.58 -9.16 -48.97
CA ASP A 30 -53.54 -10.51 -48.40
C ASP A 30 -52.63 -10.56 -47.16
N ILE A 31 -51.77 -9.54 -46.95
CA ILE A 31 -50.89 -9.42 -45.80
C ILE A 31 -51.65 -8.91 -44.57
N GLU A 32 -52.69 -8.09 -44.77
CA GLU A 32 -53.53 -7.51 -43.70
C GLU A 32 -54.25 -8.59 -42.86
N ASP A 33 -54.50 -9.77 -43.45
CA ASP A 33 -55.11 -10.92 -42.76
C ASP A 33 -54.17 -11.57 -41.72
N TYR A 34 -52.86 -11.28 -41.80
CA TYR A 34 -51.82 -11.91 -40.97
C TYR A 34 -51.00 -10.93 -40.14
N ILE A 35 -50.86 -9.68 -40.58
CA ILE A 35 -50.06 -8.65 -39.93
C ILE A 35 -50.90 -7.38 -39.79
N GLU A 36 -50.89 -6.78 -38.60
CA GLU A 36 -51.56 -5.51 -38.36
C GLU A 36 -51.00 -4.43 -39.29
N ILE A 37 -51.89 -3.63 -39.90
CA ILE A 37 -51.51 -2.57 -40.84
C ILE A 37 -50.56 -1.53 -40.22
N THR A 38 -50.61 -1.38 -38.89
CA THR A 38 -49.73 -0.52 -38.07
C THR A 38 -48.28 -1.01 -38.01
N GLN A 39 -48.01 -2.28 -38.35
CA GLN A 39 -46.69 -2.89 -38.37
C GLN A 39 -46.12 -3.04 -39.79
N LEU A 40 -46.93 -2.76 -40.80
CA LEU A 40 -46.55 -2.76 -42.20
C LEU A 40 -46.08 -1.37 -42.62
N THR A 41 -45.02 -1.31 -43.43
CA THR A 41 -44.51 -0.04 -43.96
C THR A 41 -45.42 0.52 -45.06
N THR A 42 -45.38 1.84 -45.25
CA THR A 42 -46.27 2.55 -46.19
C THR A 42 -46.11 2.12 -47.65
N ASP A 43 -44.94 1.60 -48.04
CA ASP A 43 -44.64 1.05 -49.36
C ASP A 43 -45.36 -0.27 -49.66
N VAL A 44 -45.79 -1.00 -48.63
CA VAL A 44 -46.59 -2.24 -48.74
C VAL A 44 -48.02 -2.05 -48.24
N GLY A 45 -48.52 -0.81 -48.22
CA GLY A 45 -49.91 -0.50 -47.86
C GLY A 45 -50.20 -0.36 -46.37
N GLY A 46 -49.16 -0.30 -45.53
CA GLY A 46 -49.30 -0.12 -44.08
C GLY A 46 -49.26 1.34 -43.59
N GLU A 47 -49.27 1.50 -42.26
CA GLU A 47 -49.22 2.80 -41.57
C GLU A 47 -47.85 3.09 -40.91
N LEU A 48 -46.92 2.13 -40.92
CA LEU A 48 -45.60 2.30 -40.32
C LEU A 48 -44.71 3.20 -41.17
N GLU A 49 -44.41 4.38 -40.66
CA GLU A 49 -43.43 5.26 -41.28
C GLU A 49 -42.02 4.68 -41.14
N PHE A 50 -41.39 4.38 -42.28
CA PHE A 50 -40.01 3.91 -42.36
C PHE A 50 -39.19 4.80 -43.29
N ASP A 51 -38.08 5.33 -42.76
CA ASP A 51 -37.06 6.06 -43.52
C ASP A 51 -35.78 5.23 -43.55
N ALA A 52 -35.45 4.70 -44.73
CA ALA A 52 -34.25 3.90 -44.93
C ALA A 52 -32.95 4.71 -44.72
N SER A 53 -32.95 6.02 -44.99
CA SER A 53 -31.81 6.89 -44.76
C SER A 53 -31.57 7.09 -43.27
N GLU A 54 -32.61 7.47 -42.52
CA GLU A 54 -32.55 7.63 -41.06
C GLU A 54 -32.12 6.32 -40.38
N TRP A 55 -32.69 5.19 -40.81
CA TRP A 55 -32.33 3.88 -40.26
C TRP A 55 -30.85 3.55 -40.49
N THR A 56 -30.34 3.83 -41.69
CA THR A 56 -28.92 3.60 -42.05
C THR A 56 -27.98 4.50 -41.25
N GLU A 57 -28.35 5.75 -41.02
CA GLU A 57 -27.59 6.68 -40.18
C GLU A 57 -27.52 6.21 -38.73
N HIS A 58 -28.66 5.79 -38.15
CA HIS A 58 -28.71 5.20 -36.82
C HIS A 58 -27.84 3.95 -36.73
N ARG A 59 -27.95 3.05 -37.70
CA ARG A 59 -27.13 1.82 -37.76
C ARG A 59 -25.65 2.18 -37.76
N SER A 60 -25.23 3.14 -38.60
CA SER A 60 -23.84 3.59 -38.67
C SER A 60 -23.35 4.18 -37.34
N ALA A 61 -24.19 4.97 -36.65
CA ALA A 61 -23.85 5.54 -35.36
C ALA A 61 -23.66 4.45 -34.28
N VAL A 62 -24.55 3.46 -34.22
CA VAL A 62 -24.44 2.31 -33.30
C VAL A 62 -23.17 1.49 -33.60
N GLU A 63 -22.82 1.27 -34.88
CA GLU A 63 -21.58 0.57 -35.24
C GLU A 63 -20.32 1.32 -34.79
N LYS A 64 -20.29 2.65 -34.97
CA LYS A 64 -19.18 3.48 -34.50
C LYS A 64 -19.04 3.40 -32.98
N PHE A 65 -20.16 3.44 -32.26
CA PHE A 65 -20.16 3.28 -30.81
C PHE A 65 -19.67 1.89 -30.39
N SER A 66 -20.16 0.82 -31.03
CA SER A 66 -19.70 -0.56 -30.78
C SER A 66 -18.18 -0.72 -30.97
N LYS A 67 -17.63 -0.13 -32.04
CA LYS A 67 -16.18 -0.09 -32.28
C LYS A 67 -15.44 0.64 -31.15
N ASN A 68 -15.97 1.77 -30.66
CA ASN A 68 -15.39 2.49 -29.53
C ASN A 68 -15.36 1.64 -28.25
N ILE A 69 -16.48 0.98 -27.90
CA ILE A 69 -16.53 0.07 -26.74
C ILE A 69 -15.51 -1.07 -26.86
N THR A 70 -15.33 -1.61 -28.07
CA THR A 70 -14.35 -2.67 -28.34
C THR A 70 -12.91 -2.17 -28.15
N GLN A 71 -12.61 -0.93 -28.57
CA GLN A 71 -11.32 -0.30 -28.36
C GLN A 71 -11.05 -0.07 -26.85
N ILE A 72 -12.01 0.49 -26.11
CA ILE A 72 -11.91 0.67 -24.66
C ILE A 72 -11.67 -0.67 -23.95
N SER A 73 -12.42 -1.70 -24.31
CA SER A 73 -12.25 -3.06 -23.73
C SER A 73 -10.85 -3.64 -23.99
N THR A 74 -10.28 -3.35 -25.16
CA THR A 74 -8.93 -3.77 -25.54
C THR A 74 -7.87 -3.01 -24.75
N SER A 75 -8.00 -1.68 -24.62
CA SER A 75 -7.12 -0.86 -23.80
C SER A 75 -7.16 -1.30 -22.34
N LEU A 76 -8.36 -1.51 -21.79
CA LEU A 76 -8.58 -2.00 -20.43
C LEU A 76 -7.84 -3.32 -20.19
N SER A 77 -8.03 -4.30 -21.08
CA SER A 77 -7.38 -5.61 -20.99
C SER A 77 -5.86 -5.50 -21.04
N THR A 78 -5.34 -4.59 -21.87
CA THR A 78 -3.89 -4.35 -22.01
C THR A 78 -3.29 -3.79 -20.72
N VAL A 79 -3.95 -2.80 -20.12
CA VAL A 79 -3.51 -2.16 -18.88
C VAL A 79 -3.60 -3.14 -17.71
N VAL A 80 -4.71 -3.88 -17.57
CA VAL A 80 -4.86 -4.90 -16.53
C VAL A 80 -3.76 -5.94 -16.63
N LYS A 81 -3.51 -6.49 -17.83
CA LYS A 81 -2.44 -7.45 -18.06
C LYS A 81 -1.07 -6.87 -17.68
N LYS A 82 -0.77 -5.65 -18.09
CA LYS A 82 0.48 -4.96 -17.74
C LYS A 82 0.64 -4.79 -16.22
N MET A 83 -0.45 -4.49 -15.50
CA MET A 83 -0.45 -4.37 -14.04
C MET A 83 -0.24 -5.72 -13.35
N GLU A 84 -0.81 -6.81 -13.88
CA GLU A 84 -0.67 -8.16 -13.33
C GLU A 84 0.73 -8.75 -13.55
N GLU A 85 1.30 -8.55 -14.74
CA GLU A 85 2.63 -9.06 -15.12
C GLU A 85 3.78 -8.26 -14.50
N ARG A 86 3.50 -7.07 -13.95
CA ARG A 86 4.53 -6.24 -13.32
C ARG A 86 4.95 -6.84 -11.98
N GLU A 87 6.23 -7.15 -11.88
CA GLU A 87 6.85 -7.55 -10.61
C GLU A 87 6.85 -6.39 -9.60
N LEU A 88 6.71 -6.74 -8.32
CA LEU A 88 6.75 -5.77 -7.24
C LEU A 88 8.19 -5.25 -7.04
N PRO A 89 8.42 -3.93 -7.02
CA PRO A 89 9.74 -3.37 -6.78
C PRO A 89 10.32 -3.75 -5.41
N ASN A 90 11.65 -3.79 -5.32
CA ASN A 90 12.38 -4.13 -4.10
C ASN A 90 12.74 -2.92 -3.22
N ASP A 91 12.31 -1.72 -3.60
CA ASP A 91 12.53 -0.47 -2.87
C ASP A 91 11.27 0.39 -2.83
N ALA A 92 11.22 1.32 -1.86
CA ALA A 92 10.06 2.18 -1.65
C ALA A 92 9.85 3.15 -2.82
N ALA A 93 10.91 3.76 -3.34
CA ALA A 93 10.82 4.73 -4.43
C ALA A 93 10.28 4.10 -5.73
N GLY A 94 10.75 2.89 -6.07
CA GLY A 94 10.27 2.10 -7.19
C GLY A 94 8.81 1.73 -7.03
N THR A 95 8.40 1.29 -5.84
CA THR A 95 6.99 0.98 -5.55
C THR A 95 6.09 2.21 -5.70
N GLU A 96 6.58 3.40 -5.29
CA GLU A 96 5.85 4.65 -5.42
C GLU A 96 5.69 5.07 -6.89
N ALA A 97 6.77 4.96 -7.66
CA ALA A 97 6.77 5.24 -9.08
C ALA A 97 5.78 4.32 -9.82
N VAL A 98 5.77 3.02 -9.49
CA VAL A 98 4.81 2.06 -10.03
C VAL A 98 3.37 2.46 -9.70
N LEU A 99 3.07 2.77 -8.44
CA LEU A 99 1.74 3.20 -8.02
C LEU A 99 1.28 4.44 -8.78
N ARG A 100 2.17 5.42 -8.97
CA ARG A 100 1.88 6.67 -9.69
C ARG A 100 1.54 6.40 -11.17
N VAL A 101 2.32 5.57 -11.84
CA VAL A 101 2.05 5.16 -13.23
C VAL A 101 0.70 4.46 -13.32
N CYS A 102 0.45 3.49 -12.45
CA CYS A 102 -0.79 2.73 -12.44
C CYS A 102 -2.03 3.61 -12.16
N MET A 103 -1.89 4.63 -11.30
CA MET A 103 -2.95 5.62 -11.04
C MET A 103 -3.24 6.49 -12.25
N ALA A 104 -2.21 6.89 -13.00
CA ALA A 104 -2.38 7.67 -14.23
C ALA A 104 -3.10 6.84 -15.30
N GLU A 105 -2.68 5.59 -15.53
CA GLU A 105 -3.33 4.67 -16.48
C GLU A 105 -4.79 4.39 -16.10
N ARG A 106 -5.06 4.19 -14.79
CA ARG A 106 -6.44 4.06 -14.30
C ARG A 106 -7.28 5.30 -14.59
N LYS A 107 -6.72 6.50 -14.37
CA LYS A 107 -7.44 7.75 -14.58
C LYS A 107 -7.83 7.89 -16.05
N GLU A 108 -6.89 7.67 -16.96
CA GLU A 108 -7.13 7.73 -18.41
C GLU A 108 -8.24 6.76 -18.84
N LEU A 109 -8.19 5.50 -18.40
CA LEU A 109 -9.23 4.51 -18.70
C LEU A 109 -10.61 4.90 -18.16
N LEU A 110 -10.68 5.47 -16.97
CA LEU A 110 -11.96 5.91 -16.40
C LEU A 110 -12.52 7.12 -17.16
N GLU A 111 -11.67 8.04 -17.60
CA GLU A 111 -12.07 9.16 -18.45
C GLU A 111 -12.62 8.67 -19.80
N ASP A 112 -11.99 7.66 -20.42
CA ASP A 112 -12.49 7.03 -21.65
C ASP A 112 -13.84 6.35 -21.45
N ILE A 113 -14.00 5.59 -20.37
CA ILE A 113 -15.26 4.92 -20.00
C ILE A 113 -16.37 5.95 -19.72
N ASP A 114 -16.05 7.02 -18.98
CA ASP A 114 -17.01 8.08 -18.64
C ASP A 114 -17.46 8.84 -19.90
N SER A 115 -16.52 9.16 -20.79
CA SER A 115 -16.78 9.78 -22.08
C SER A 115 -17.67 8.90 -22.97
N ALA A 116 -17.33 7.62 -23.11
CA ALA A 116 -18.14 6.67 -23.88
C ALA A 116 -19.53 6.45 -23.29
N SER A 117 -19.64 6.41 -21.95
CA SER A 117 -20.94 6.30 -21.27
C SER A 117 -21.82 7.53 -21.54
N ALA A 118 -21.26 8.74 -21.49
CA ALA A 118 -21.97 9.96 -21.81
C ALA A 118 -22.41 9.99 -23.28
N HIS A 119 -21.51 9.63 -24.20
CA HIS A 119 -21.80 9.56 -25.63
C HIS A 119 -22.91 8.54 -25.93
N GLY A 120 -22.83 7.34 -25.37
CA GLY A 120 -23.84 6.29 -25.57
C GLY A 120 -25.22 6.67 -25.03
N ARG A 121 -25.29 7.34 -23.88
CA ARG A 121 -26.56 7.87 -23.33
C ARG A 121 -27.16 8.94 -24.23
N THR A 122 -26.36 9.89 -24.72
CA THR A 122 -26.82 10.92 -25.66
C THR A 122 -27.32 10.29 -26.95
N LEU A 123 -26.56 9.33 -27.50
CA LEU A 123 -26.95 8.61 -28.71
C LEU A 123 -28.26 7.83 -28.52
N LEU A 124 -28.43 7.17 -27.39
CA LEU A 124 -29.67 6.47 -27.04
C LEU A 124 -30.88 7.42 -27.00
N THR A 125 -30.72 8.60 -26.39
CA THR A 125 -31.77 9.64 -26.34
C THR A 125 -32.12 10.13 -27.75
N CYS A 126 -31.11 10.40 -28.59
CA CYS A 126 -31.33 10.85 -29.97
C CYS A 126 -32.08 9.80 -30.81
N ILE A 127 -31.71 8.52 -30.70
CA ILE A 127 -32.36 7.45 -31.47
C ILE A 127 -33.77 7.17 -30.95
N LYS A 128 -33.99 7.16 -29.63
CA LYS A 128 -35.33 6.95 -29.05
C LYS A 128 -36.31 8.04 -29.49
N GLY A 129 -35.89 9.31 -29.48
CA GLY A 129 -36.76 10.45 -29.77
C GLY A 129 -37.96 10.55 -28.81
N GLU A 130 -38.87 11.50 -29.07
CA GLU A 130 -40.06 11.75 -28.22
C GLU A 130 -41.31 10.98 -28.70
N GLN A 131 -41.28 10.36 -29.88
CA GLN A 131 -42.47 9.82 -30.54
C GLN A 131 -42.61 8.30 -30.37
N ALA A 132 -43.56 7.89 -29.53
CA ALA A 132 -43.82 6.47 -29.22
C ALA A 132 -44.21 5.61 -30.45
N GLY A 133 -44.71 6.21 -31.53
CA GLY A 133 -45.13 5.50 -32.75
C GLY A 133 -44.00 4.96 -33.63
N LYS A 134 -42.76 5.46 -33.51
CA LYS A 134 -41.60 5.04 -34.34
C LYS A 134 -40.66 4.07 -33.63
N ILE A 135 -41.07 3.53 -32.49
CA ILE A 135 -40.22 2.65 -31.68
C ILE A 135 -39.90 1.36 -32.44
N LEU A 136 -40.85 0.80 -33.19
CA LEU A 136 -40.69 -0.51 -33.83
C LEU A 136 -39.52 -0.53 -34.83
N THR A 137 -39.38 0.51 -35.66
CA THR A 137 -38.31 0.60 -36.68
C THR A 137 -36.93 0.90 -36.08
N LYS A 138 -36.87 1.42 -34.84
CA LYS A 138 -35.64 1.81 -34.14
C LYS A 138 -35.24 0.83 -33.02
N LEU A 139 -36.11 -0.12 -32.69
CA LEU A 139 -35.98 -1.00 -31.52
C LEU A 139 -34.67 -1.78 -31.51
N CYS A 140 -34.23 -2.29 -32.67
CA CYS A 140 -32.97 -3.03 -32.77
C CYS A 140 -31.75 -2.18 -32.39
N HIS A 141 -31.71 -0.92 -32.80
CA HIS A 141 -30.64 0.02 -32.47
C HIS A 141 -30.66 0.40 -30.98
N ILE A 142 -31.86 0.61 -30.44
CA ILE A 142 -32.07 0.93 -29.02
C ILE A 142 -31.55 -0.21 -28.13
N LEU A 143 -32.01 -1.44 -28.40
CA LEU A 143 -31.62 -2.61 -27.62
C LEU A 143 -30.11 -2.87 -27.70
N GLU A 144 -29.51 -2.68 -28.88
CA GLU A 144 -28.06 -2.85 -29.04
C GLU A 144 -27.28 -1.78 -28.27
N LEU A 145 -27.72 -0.52 -28.28
CA LEU A 145 -27.10 0.55 -27.49
C LEU A 145 -27.22 0.32 -25.98
N GLU A 146 -28.40 -0.10 -25.52
CA GLU A 146 -28.61 -0.45 -24.10
C GLU A 146 -27.69 -1.60 -23.70
N ARG A 147 -27.58 -2.64 -24.55
CA ARG A 147 -26.65 -3.76 -24.33
C ARG A 147 -25.20 -3.29 -24.26
N LEU A 148 -24.75 -2.42 -25.17
CA LEU A 148 -23.39 -1.88 -25.18
C LEU A 148 -23.10 -1.00 -23.95
N LEU A 149 -24.07 -0.21 -23.49
CA LEU A 149 -23.96 0.59 -22.27
C LEU A 149 -23.83 -0.29 -21.03
N VAL A 150 -24.60 -1.38 -20.94
CA VAL A 150 -24.48 -2.37 -19.86
C VAL A 150 -23.08 -3.00 -19.87
N GLN A 151 -22.55 -3.41 -21.03
CA GLN A 151 -21.21 -3.97 -21.13
C GLN A 151 -20.10 -3.00 -20.68
N LEU A 152 -20.27 -1.71 -20.96
CA LEU A 152 -19.34 -0.68 -20.52
C LEU A 152 -19.37 -0.49 -19.00
N ASP A 153 -20.56 -0.52 -18.40
CA ASP A 153 -20.75 -0.45 -16.95
C ASP A 153 -20.19 -1.68 -16.21
N GLU A 154 -20.40 -2.88 -16.77
CA GLU A 154 -19.80 -4.12 -16.27
C GLU A 154 -18.26 -4.04 -16.33
N SER A 155 -17.71 -3.51 -17.43
CA SER A 155 -16.26 -3.31 -17.58
C SER A 155 -15.71 -2.32 -16.56
N ARG A 156 -16.43 -1.23 -16.29
CA ARG A 156 -16.08 -0.27 -15.23
C ARG A 156 -16.05 -0.92 -13.86
N THR A 157 -17.10 -1.67 -13.54
CA THR A 157 -17.26 -2.32 -12.24
C THR A 157 -16.18 -3.37 -12.03
N GLY A 158 -15.97 -4.26 -13.01
CA GLY A 158 -14.93 -5.28 -12.95
C GLY A 158 -13.52 -4.71 -12.83
N PHE A 159 -13.23 -3.61 -13.53
CA PHE A 159 -11.96 -2.90 -13.39
C PHE A 159 -11.80 -2.25 -12.02
N GLY A 160 -12.87 -1.68 -11.45
CA GLY A 160 -12.86 -1.13 -10.09
C GLY A 160 -12.49 -2.18 -9.05
N GLU A 161 -13.12 -3.36 -9.11
CA GLU A 161 -12.82 -4.47 -8.20
C GLU A 161 -11.39 -5.01 -8.36
N PHE A 162 -10.92 -5.13 -9.60
CA PHE A 162 -9.52 -5.45 -9.87
C PHE A 162 -8.59 -4.41 -9.25
N TRP A 163 -8.85 -3.12 -9.51
CA TRP A 163 -8.04 -2.01 -9.05
C TRP A 163 -7.95 -1.97 -7.53
N HIS A 164 -9.07 -2.15 -6.82
CA HIS A 164 -9.07 -2.16 -5.35
C HIS A 164 -8.11 -3.21 -4.78
N ARG A 165 -8.09 -4.42 -5.37
CA ARG A 165 -7.17 -5.49 -4.97
C ARG A 165 -5.73 -5.16 -5.35
N HIS A 166 -5.50 -4.66 -6.55
CA HIS A 166 -4.17 -4.30 -7.04
C HIS A 166 -3.54 -3.15 -6.23
N GLU A 167 -4.31 -2.10 -5.96
CA GLU A 167 -3.92 -0.95 -5.14
C GLU A 167 -3.59 -1.39 -3.70
N ALA A 168 -4.41 -2.25 -3.11
CA ALA A 168 -4.13 -2.81 -1.79
C ALA A 168 -2.80 -3.57 -1.77
N LYS A 169 -2.53 -4.42 -2.77
CA LYS A 169 -1.26 -5.15 -2.91
C LYS A 169 -0.06 -4.19 -3.01
N LEU A 170 -0.16 -3.14 -3.83
CA LEU A 170 0.92 -2.14 -3.96
C LEU A 170 1.14 -1.35 -2.67
N LYS A 171 0.07 -0.97 -1.95
CA LYS A 171 0.17 -0.30 -0.65
C LYS A 171 0.82 -1.19 0.40
N GLN A 172 0.48 -2.47 0.45
CA GLN A 172 1.12 -3.44 1.34
C GLN A 172 2.61 -3.60 0.99
N CYS A 173 2.95 -3.65 -0.31
CA CYS A 173 4.34 -3.65 -0.75
C CYS A 173 5.09 -2.40 -0.26
N MET A 174 4.49 -1.22 -0.42
CA MET A 174 5.07 0.03 0.07
C MET A 174 5.37 0.00 1.57
N ILE A 175 4.42 -0.47 2.38
CA ILE A 175 4.57 -0.58 3.84
C ILE A 175 5.79 -1.44 4.19
N VAL A 176 5.96 -2.60 3.55
CA VAL A 176 7.10 -3.49 3.80
C VAL A 176 8.41 -2.84 3.39
N ARG A 177 8.47 -2.21 2.21
CA ARG A 177 9.70 -1.54 1.75
C ARG A 177 10.12 -0.43 2.72
N GLN A 178 9.18 0.41 3.16
CA GLN A 178 9.45 1.45 4.14
C GLN A 178 9.90 0.88 5.49
N PHE A 179 9.27 -0.21 5.94
CA PHE A 179 9.70 -0.93 7.13
C PHE A 179 11.14 -1.46 6.99
N GLU A 180 11.48 -2.04 5.84
CA GLU A 180 12.82 -2.59 5.57
C GLU A 180 13.90 -1.48 5.53
N ASP A 181 13.57 -0.32 4.99
CA ASP A 181 14.50 0.81 4.94
C ASP A 181 14.68 1.47 6.32
N GLU A 182 13.60 1.66 7.08
CA GLU A 182 13.68 2.13 8.47
C GLU A 182 14.46 1.15 9.35
N PHE A 183 14.35 -0.16 9.07
CA PHE A 183 15.05 -1.21 9.80
C PHE A 183 16.55 -1.05 9.60
N LYS A 184 17.01 -0.93 8.35
CA LYS A 184 18.43 -0.78 8.03
C LYS A 184 19.03 0.46 8.70
N LEU A 185 18.31 1.59 8.65
CA LEU A 185 18.77 2.84 9.28
C LEU A 185 18.85 2.71 10.80
N THR A 186 17.81 2.12 11.42
CA THR A 186 17.76 1.94 12.87
C THR A 186 18.83 0.95 13.34
N GLN A 187 18.99 -0.18 12.64
CA GLN A 187 20.02 -1.17 12.92
C GLN A 187 21.42 -0.54 12.88
N PHE A 188 21.76 0.13 11.77
CA PHE A 188 23.07 0.77 11.61
C PHE A 188 23.35 1.81 12.69
N SER A 189 22.33 2.61 13.04
CA SER A 189 22.45 3.62 14.10
C SER A 189 22.75 2.98 15.45
N LEU A 190 22.03 1.93 15.84
CA LEU A 190 22.24 1.23 17.11
C LEU A 190 23.59 0.51 17.17
N GLU A 191 23.99 -0.16 16.08
CA GLU A 191 25.30 -0.83 16.00
C GLU A 191 26.42 0.19 16.24
N ARG A 192 26.34 1.38 15.61
CA ARG A 192 27.30 2.46 15.85
C ARG A 192 27.27 2.99 17.28
N ARG A 193 26.07 3.08 17.90
CA ARG A 193 25.93 3.48 19.32
C ARG A 193 26.59 2.45 20.24
N ILE A 194 26.41 1.17 19.95
CA ILE A 194 27.03 0.05 20.68
C ILE A 194 28.55 0.12 20.55
N GLU A 195 29.08 0.23 19.33
CA GLU A 195 30.52 0.34 19.08
C GLU A 195 31.14 1.54 19.82
N ASN A 196 30.49 2.70 19.78
CA ASN A 196 30.94 3.89 20.50
C ASN A 196 30.95 3.65 22.02
N LEU A 197 29.90 3.03 22.57
CA LEU A 197 29.80 2.73 23.99
C LEU A 197 30.85 1.70 24.43
N GLU A 198 31.10 0.68 23.62
CA GLU A 198 32.15 -0.31 23.84
C GLU A 198 33.54 0.34 23.84
N SER A 199 33.81 1.28 22.93
CA SER A 199 35.10 1.97 22.84
C SER A 199 35.46 2.79 24.09
N VAL A 200 34.45 3.28 24.81
CA VAL A 200 34.66 4.08 26.04
C VAL A 200 34.56 3.25 27.31
N MET A 201 34.30 1.93 27.23
CA MET A 201 34.15 1.04 28.40
C MET A 201 35.36 1.06 29.34
N GLU A 202 36.56 1.11 28.78
CA GLU A 202 37.83 0.99 29.52
C GLU A 202 38.27 2.28 30.21
N ASP A 203 37.73 3.44 29.82
CA ASP A 203 38.03 4.70 30.50
C ASP A 203 37.25 4.80 31.80
N LEU A 204 37.93 4.56 32.92
CA LEU A 204 37.36 4.56 34.26
C LEU A 204 37.69 5.82 35.06
N GLY A 205 38.48 6.73 34.50
CA GLY A 205 39.05 7.87 35.22
C GLY A 205 40.11 7.48 36.27
N ASN A 206 41.00 8.43 36.59
CA ASN A 206 42.11 8.22 37.53
C ASN A 206 41.99 9.03 38.83
N SER A 207 40.90 9.78 39.01
CA SER A 207 40.62 10.61 40.17
C SER A 207 39.12 10.79 40.33
N VAL A 208 38.65 11.13 41.54
CA VAL A 208 37.22 11.36 41.82
C VAL A 208 36.62 12.36 40.83
N THR A 209 37.26 13.51 40.64
CA THR A 209 36.82 14.54 39.69
C THR A 209 36.69 14.02 38.25
N GLN A 210 37.64 13.20 37.79
CA GLN A 210 37.55 12.64 36.44
C GLN A 210 36.40 11.64 36.31
N VAL A 211 36.19 10.79 37.32
CA VAL A 211 35.05 9.85 37.30
C VAL A 211 33.72 10.59 37.34
N GLU A 212 33.60 11.67 38.12
CA GLU A 212 32.40 12.51 38.14
C GLU A 212 32.10 13.14 36.77
N ILE A 213 33.13 13.56 36.02
CA ILE A 213 32.96 14.05 34.65
C ILE A 213 32.45 12.92 33.75
N LEU A 214 33.08 11.74 33.80
CA LEU A 214 32.66 10.57 33.02
C LEU A 214 31.22 10.14 33.33
N ILE A 215 30.79 10.24 34.60
CA ILE A 215 29.41 9.96 35.00
C ILE A 215 28.46 10.96 34.36
N LYS A 216 28.77 12.26 34.39
CA LYS A 216 27.94 13.31 33.76
C LYS A 216 27.83 13.13 32.25
N ASP A 217 28.96 12.85 31.58
CA ASP A 217 28.97 12.57 30.14
C ASP A 217 28.14 11.32 29.82
N PHE A 218 28.22 10.29 30.67
CA PHE A 218 27.42 9.09 30.53
C PHE A 218 25.93 9.32 30.81
N ASP A 219 25.55 10.20 31.74
CA ASP A 219 24.15 10.59 31.97
C ASP A 219 23.52 11.21 30.70
N LEU A 220 24.26 12.08 30.01
CA LEU A 220 23.82 12.68 28.75
C LEU A 220 23.66 11.61 27.64
N LEU A 221 24.61 10.67 27.56
CA LEU A 221 24.53 9.56 26.62
C LEU A 221 23.32 8.66 26.91
N GLU A 222 23.02 8.36 28.18
CA GLU A 222 21.88 7.54 28.57
C GLU A 222 20.54 8.23 28.23
N GLU A 223 20.44 9.55 28.43
CA GLU A 223 19.27 10.33 27.99
C GLU A 223 19.07 10.26 26.47
N GLU A 224 20.16 10.39 25.69
CA GLU A 224 20.09 10.27 24.24
C GLU A 224 19.69 8.85 23.81
N SER A 225 20.24 7.83 24.48
CA SER A 225 19.97 6.41 24.24
C SER A 225 18.48 6.09 24.40
N GLN A 226 17.79 6.76 25.33
CA GLN A 226 16.36 6.54 25.54
C GLN A 226 15.53 6.87 24.29
N LYS A 227 15.94 7.86 23.49
CA LYS A 227 15.26 8.20 22.22
C LYS A 227 15.41 7.07 21.20
N ASP A 228 16.62 6.50 21.11
CA ASP A 228 16.89 5.35 20.24
C ASP A 228 16.07 4.13 20.67
N LEU A 229 15.97 3.86 21.98
CA LEU A 229 15.18 2.74 22.51
C LEU A 229 13.68 2.88 22.25
N VAL A 230 13.12 4.09 22.40
CA VAL A 230 11.71 4.37 22.06
C VAL A 230 11.46 4.18 20.56
N GLN A 231 12.39 4.62 19.73
CA GLN A 231 12.31 4.46 18.28
C GLN A 231 12.27 2.98 17.87
N VAL A 232 13.12 2.15 18.47
CA VAL A 232 13.13 0.70 18.22
C VAL A 232 11.82 0.06 18.63
N GLU A 233 11.30 0.40 19.82
CA GLU A 233 10.06 -0.21 20.32
C GLU A 233 8.85 0.18 19.46
N ARG A 234 8.80 1.44 19.01
CA ARG A 234 7.79 1.92 18.04
C ARG A 234 7.84 1.10 16.76
N MET A 235 9.04 0.91 16.22
CA MET A 235 9.23 0.14 14.99
C MET A 235 8.86 -1.34 15.17
N ARG A 236 9.25 -1.95 16.30
CA ARG A 236 8.91 -3.33 16.65
C ARG A 236 7.41 -3.52 16.79
N SER A 237 6.73 -2.60 17.46
CA SER A 237 5.26 -2.59 17.62
C SER A 237 4.56 -2.50 16.27
N ARG A 238 5.04 -1.65 15.36
CA ARG A 238 4.52 -1.58 13.98
C ARG A 238 4.70 -2.92 13.26
N GLY A 239 5.86 -3.54 13.38
CA GLY A 239 6.11 -4.87 12.80
C GLY A 239 5.18 -5.96 13.35
N GLN A 240 4.93 -5.95 14.67
CA GLN A 240 3.97 -6.87 15.31
C GLN A 240 2.54 -6.64 14.81
N GLN A 241 2.12 -5.38 14.66
CA GLN A 241 0.80 -5.05 14.11
C GLN A 241 0.64 -5.60 12.68
N LEU A 242 1.64 -5.40 11.82
CA LEU A 242 1.61 -5.95 10.46
C LEU A 242 1.49 -7.48 10.46
N MET A 243 2.12 -8.15 11.42
CA MET A 243 1.98 -9.60 11.57
C MET A 243 0.59 -10.03 12.04
N MET A 244 -0.05 -9.26 12.93
CA MET A 244 -1.41 -9.51 13.40
C MET A 244 -2.45 -9.30 12.30
N GLU A 245 -2.20 -8.36 11.39
CA GLU A 245 -3.03 -8.09 10.20
C GLU A 245 -2.80 -9.10 9.05
N GLU A 246 -2.07 -10.20 9.31
CA GLU A 246 -1.75 -11.26 8.34
C GLU A 246 -1.08 -10.72 7.05
N HIS A 247 -0.20 -9.72 7.20
CA HIS A 247 0.50 -9.13 6.06
C HIS A 247 1.27 -10.19 5.26
N TYR A 248 1.21 -10.13 3.92
CA TYR A 248 1.80 -11.15 3.04
C TYR A 248 3.32 -11.38 3.20
N ALA A 249 4.02 -10.48 3.91
CA ALA A 249 5.48 -10.46 4.05
C ALA A 249 5.93 -10.75 5.48
N VAL A 250 5.09 -11.41 6.28
CA VAL A 250 5.39 -11.81 7.68
C VAL A 250 6.76 -12.48 7.80
N ASP A 251 7.14 -13.34 6.85
CA ASP A 251 8.43 -14.04 6.87
C ASP A 251 9.65 -13.11 6.70
N SER A 252 9.45 -11.94 6.08
CA SER A 252 10.49 -10.90 5.98
C SER A 252 10.49 -9.96 7.19
N ILE A 253 9.32 -9.67 7.75
CA ILE A 253 9.13 -8.73 8.87
C ILE A 253 9.59 -9.36 10.20
N ARG A 254 9.17 -10.60 10.48
CA ARG A 254 9.40 -11.27 11.77
C ARG A 254 10.89 -11.34 12.15
N PRO A 255 11.82 -11.79 11.29
CA PRO A 255 13.24 -11.85 11.65
C PRO A 255 13.81 -10.47 12.00
N LYS A 256 13.36 -9.41 11.32
CA LYS A 256 13.80 -8.04 11.58
C LYS A 256 13.32 -7.53 12.94
N CYS A 257 12.08 -7.85 13.33
CA CYS A 257 11.59 -7.53 14.68
C CYS A 257 12.37 -8.25 15.78
N VAL A 258 12.71 -9.52 15.56
CA VAL A 258 13.54 -10.31 16.49
C VAL A 258 14.93 -9.71 16.60
N GLU A 259 15.53 -9.33 15.47
CA GLU A 259 16.87 -8.72 15.46
C GLU A 259 16.91 -7.36 16.15
N LEU A 260 15.91 -6.50 15.91
CA LEU A 260 15.78 -5.23 16.64
C LEU A 260 15.69 -5.44 18.15
N GLN A 261 14.95 -6.46 18.59
CA GLN A 261 14.87 -6.81 20.00
C GLN A 261 16.24 -7.25 20.54
N ARG A 262 16.94 -8.13 19.81
CA ARG A 262 18.28 -8.60 20.19
C ARG A 262 19.27 -7.45 20.36
N ILE A 263 19.35 -6.54 19.39
CA ILE A 263 20.25 -5.39 19.42
C ILE A 263 19.87 -4.43 20.57
N CYS A 264 18.57 -4.19 20.77
CA CYS A 264 18.05 -3.37 21.86
C CYS A 264 18.42 -3.92 23.25
N GLU A 265 18.28 -5.23 23.46
CA GLU A 265 18.68 -5.89 24.70
C GLU A 265 20.19 -5.82 24.92
N GLN A 266 20.99 -6.03 23.87
CA GLN A 266 22.45 -5.85 23.93
C GLN A 266 22.83 -4.42 24.33
N TYR A 267 22.20 -3.42 23.73
CA TYR A 267 22.50 -2.02 24.01
C TYR A 267 22.14 -1.61 25.45
N LYS A 268 20.95 -2.02 25.92
CA LYS A 268 20.52 -1.80 27.31
C LYS A 268 21.48 -2.43 28.32
N GLU A 269 21.95 -3.64 28.03
CA GLU A 269 22.89 -4.35 28.90
C GLU A 269 24.25 -3.65 28.97
N LEU A 270 24.75 -3.11 27.85
CA LEU A 270 25.98 -2.32 27.83
C LEU A 270 25.84 -1.00 28.61
N LEU A 271 24.71 -0.31 28.47
CA LEU A 271 24.43 0.90 29.26
C LEU A 271 24.44 0.60 30.77
N ARG A 272 23.76 -0.49 31.18
CA ARG A 272 23.75 -0.96 32.57
C ARG A 272 25.16 -1.26 33.07
N LYS A 273 25.96 -2.00 32.28
CA LYS A 273 27.36 -2.32 32.62
C LYS A 273 28.21 -1.05 32.78
N ARG A 274 28.08 -0.06 31.89
CA ARG A 274 28.81 1.21 32.00
C ARG A 274 28.49 1.93 33.30
N ARG A 275 27.20 2.04 33.64
CA ARG A 275 26.73 2.66 34.88
C ARG A 275 27.36 1.99 36.10
N GLU A 276 27.32 0.67 36.15
CA GLU A 276 27.86 -0.11 37.27
C GLU A 276 29.38 0.03 37.41
N VAL A 277 30.09 0.01 36.30
CA VAL A 277 31.55 0.14 36.27
C VAL A 277 31.99 1.53 36.71
N LEU A 278 31.33 2.60 36.23
CA LEU A 278 31.61 3.97 36.68
C LEU A 278 31.29 4.17 38.17
N ALA A 279 30.17 3.63 38.65
CA ALA A 279 29.81 3.71 40.07
C ALA A 279 30.87 3.02 40.96
N LYS A 280 31.38 1.85 40.54
CA LYS A 280 32.47 1.15 41.24
C LYS A 280 33.78 1.92 41.20
N SER A 281 34.12 2.52 40.05
CA SER A 281 35.32 3.35 39.92
C SER A 281 35.26 4.56 40.85
N HIS A 282 34.10 5.21 40.93
CA HIS A 282 33.88 6.34 41.81
C HIS A 282 34.05 5.96 43.29
N ASP A 283 33.39 4.89 43.76
CA ASP A 283 33.53 4.40 45.14
C ASP A 283 34.99 4.03 45.48
N LEU A 284 35.73 3.45 44.54
CA LEU A 284 37.15 3.13 44.73
C LEU A 284 37.99 4.40 44.93
N HIS A 285 37.89 5.37 44.02
CA HIS A 285 38.69 6.61 44.09
C HIS A 285 38.33 7.45 45.33
N ASP A 286 37.06 7.54 45.69
CA ASP A 286 36.59 8.23 46.89
C ASP A 286 37.13 7.58 48.18
N ARG A 287 37.18 6.24 48.26
CA ARG A 287 37.83 5.54 49.38
C ARG A 287 39.33 5.78 49.43
N LEU A 288 40.01 5.75 48.28
CA LEU A 288 41.45 6.00 48.19
C LEU A 288 41.79 7.42 48.65
N GLU A 289 41.03 8.43 48.22
CA GLU A 289 41.23 9.83 48.61
C GLU A 289 41.01 10.03 50.11
N ARG A 290 39.95 9.45 50.69
CA ARG A 290 39.74 9.47 52.16
C ARG A 290 40.88 8.80 52.92
N GLY A 291 41.33 7.64 52.45
CA GLY A 291 42.46 6.92 53.05
C GLY A 291 43.74 7.75 53.00
N ASN A 292 44.06 8.34 51.85
CA ASN A 292 45.23 9.21 51.67
C ASN A 292 45.15 10.45 52.57
N LYS A 293 43.98 11.08 52.68
CA LYS A 293 43.76 12.22 53.58
C LYS A 293 43.99 11.83 55.04
N TRP A 294 43.46 10.69 55.48
CA TRP A 294 43.66 10.18 56.83
C TRP A 294 45.14 9.90 57.12
N CYS A 295 45.84 9.23 56.19
CA CYS A 295 47.27 8.98 56.27
C CYS A 295 48.06 10.30 56.34
N GLY A 296 47.70 11.30 55.51
CA GLY A 296 48.31 12.63 55.52
C GLY A 296 48.17 13.31 56.89
N CYS A 297 46.96 13.34 57.46
CA CYS A 297 46.74 13.86 58.81
C CYS A 297 47.54 13.09 59.87
N GLY A 298 47.69 11.77 59.73
CA GLY A 298 48.50 10.96 60.62
C GLY A 298 49.99 11.30 60.55
N VAL A 299 50.52 11.51 59.35
CA VAL A 299 51.91 11.97 59.14
C VAL A 299 52.12 13.36 59.73
N ASP A 300 51.20 14.30 59.50
CA ASP A 300 51.27 15.66 60.06
C ASP A 300 51.24 15.64 61.59
N LEU A 301 50.40 14.78 62.19
CA LEU A 301 50.33 14.58 63.64
C LEU A 301 51.64 14.02 64.20
N LEU A 302 52.24 13.02 63.54
CA LEU A 302 53.52 12.44 63.96
C LEU A 302 54.67 13.43 63.79
N ALA A 303 54.68 14.21 62.71
CA ALA A 303 55.70 15.23 62.45
C ALA A 303 55.59 16.43 63.41
N SER A 304 54.38 16.75 63.89
CA SER A 304 54.14 17.82 64.86
C SER A 304 54.37 17.42 66.31
N GLN A 305 54.60 16.13 66.60
CA GLN A 305 55.16 15.71 67.89
C GLN A 305 56.64 16.12 67.95
N THR A 306 56.90 17.34 68.41
CA THR A 306 58.22 17.67 68.97
C THR A 306 58.52 16.65 70.06
N ILE A 307 59.62 15.91 69.91
CA ILE A 307 60.22 15.13 70.98
C ILE A 307 60.45 16.10 72.14
N ASP A 308 59.59 16.06 73.16
CA ASP A 308 59.90 16.58 74.49
C ASP A 308 61.04 15.72 75.02
N ARG A 309 62.25 16.01 74.54
CA ARG A 309 63.49 15.63 75.18
C ARG A 309 63.46 16.38 76.49
N GLN A 310 62.95 15.73 77.52
CA GLN A 310 63.07 16.15 78.90
C GLN A 310 64.54 16.53 79.16
N GLN A 311 64.82 17.82 79.14
CA GLN A 311 65.93 18.40 79.88
C GLN A 311 65.55 18.30 81.36
N THR A 312 65.75 17.14 81.97
CA THR A 312 65.96 17.10 83.42
C THR A 312 67.40 17.53 83.66
N SER A 313 67.60 18.83 83.88
CA SER A 313 68.73 19.31 84.66
C SER A 313 68.48 18.93 86.13
N GLN A 314 69.38 18.13 86.71
CA GLN A 314 69.65 17.86 88.14
C GLN A 314 70.53 16.60 88.11
N GLY A 315 71.78 16.54 88.57
CA GLY A 315 72.49 17.29 89.60
C GLY A 315 73.18 16.25 90.48
N ALA A 316 74.47 15.99 90.24
CA ALA A 316 75.50 15.49 91.18
C ALA A 316 76.82 15.33 90.43
#